data_AF-A0A961JGP6-F1
#
_entry.id   AF-A0A961JGP6-F1
#
_cell.length_a   1.000
_cell.length_b   1.000
_cell.length_c   1.000
_cell.angle_alpha   90.00
_cell.angle_beta   90.00
_cell.angle_gamma   90.00
#
_symmetry.space_group_name_H-M   'P 1'
#
loop_
_entity.id
_entity.type
_entity.pdbx_description
1 polymer ?
#
loop_
_entity_poly.entity_id
_entity_poly.type
_entity_poly.pdbx_seq_one_letter_code
_entity_poly.pdbx_strand_id
1 'polypeptide(L)'
;AEVNDKGEVTVEGEFIGRLEGFRFQQDKSASPEEAKTLRAAAVAALAPEFHLRADRFYNAPDTELDYTEQGGLMWGEHAVGKLVKGDDPLKPRVQAFVDDEAGTDVAEKVTRRLQHFIDRKVAAQFEPLVALQRDETLAGLARGLAFQLVEAMGIIPRDKVAQDVKALDQEARGVLRKHGVRFGQFTIFMPALLKPAPTRLRLVLWGLHTGADVFPEAPPPGLVTIPVVEHSDPAVYTLAGYHPAGHRAIRIDMLERLADQLRAQDSRSGFEANPDMLSITGMTLVQFADLMQGLGYAAERGEREKLRAPDHDKGANGVSEVEAMPKVDRMPDPHPGDPGVSEVDAIPEADGAGHSKHLHIDHLDGEGFSSVEAQPDVDDDDEFEPHPGDPGVSEASATETPGNEPEIFFTFTWAGFNKPKGQGGGRGKPRDGKPKGGRGDGGRGEGGGKGRGPKGPKGKGDGGAKARNFEARPQKRDKPIDPDNPFAQALMGLKDKD
;
A
#
# COMPACT_ATOMS: atom_id res chain seq x y z
N ALA A 1 18.97 6.91 -43.99
CA ALA A 1 18.94 7.70 -42.76
C ALA A 1 19.90 7.03 -41.80
N GLU A 2 20.73 7.80 -41.15
CA GLU A 2 21.57 7.32 -40.06
C GLU A 2 20.99 7.87 -38.75
N VAL A 3 20.98 7.04 -37.72
CA VAL A 3 20.59 7.44 -36.37
C VAL A 3 21.80 7.26 -35.48
N ASN A 4 22.24 8.33 -34.83
CA ASN A 4 23.36 8.25 -33.89
C ASN A 4 22.90 7.83 -32.49
N ASP A 5 23.86 7.61 -31.59
CA ASP A 5 23.59 7.17 -30.22
C ASP A 5 22.75 8.16 -29.40
N LYS A 6 22.70 9.43 -29.82
CA LYS A 6 21.86 10.48 -29.22
C LYS A 6 20.43 10.49 -29.77
N GLY A 7 20.12 9.60 -30.71
CA GLY A 7 18.84 9.54 -31.40
C GLY A 7 18.67 10.60 -32.48
N GLU A 8 19.73 11.31 -32.88
CA GLU A 8 19.66 12.29 -33.97
C GLU A 8 19.58 11.55 -35.31
N VAL A 9 18.63 11.96 -36.15
CA VAL A 9 18.36 11.36 -37.45
C VAL A 9 18.89 12.29 -38.54
N THR A 10 19.79 11.75 -39.36
CA THR A 10 20.31 12.44 -40.55
C THR A 10 19.94 11.69 -41.83
N VAL A 11 19.66 12.42 -42.90
CA VAL A 11 19.45 11.85 -44.25
C VAL A 11 20.34 12.63 -45.21
N GLU A 12 21.17 11.93 -45.97
CA GLU A 12 22.13 12.54 -46.91
C GLU A 12 23.07 13.58 -46.25
N GLY A 13 23.34 13.43 -44.95
CA GLY A 13 24.17 14.33 -44.16
C GLY A 13 23.44 15.54 -43.55
N GLU A 14 22.16 15.73 -43.85
CA GLU A 14 21.33 16.79 -43.28
C GLU A 14 20.57 16.29 -42.04
N PHE A 15 20.57 17.08 -40.96
CA PHE A 15 19.82 16.79 -39.75
C PHE A 15 18.33 17.05 -39.97
N ILE A 16 17.50 16.02 -39.77
CA ILE A 16 16.05 16.11 -40.00
C ILE A 16 15.26 16.09 -38.69
N GLY A 17 15.81 15.51 -37.62
CA GLY A 17 15.12 15.47 -36.34
C GLY A 17 15.70 14.45 -35.37
N ARG A 18 14.91 14.08 -34.37
CA ARG A 18 15.30 13.18 -33.28
C ARG A 18 14.28 12.06 -33.07
N LEU A 19 14.80 10.87 -32.80
CA LEU A 19 14.03 9.68 -32.48
C LEU A 19 13.97 9.47 -30.96
N GLU A 20 12.85 9.84 -30.34
CA GLU A 20 12.58 9.66 -28.91
C GLU A 20 11.74 8.41 -28.68
N GLY A 21 12.33 7.38 -28.08
CA GLY A 21 11.69 6.07 -28.00
C GLY A 21 11.34 5.55 -29.41
N PHE A 22 10.05 5.41 -29.69
CA PHE A 22 9.53 4.98 -30.99
C PHE A 22 8.78 6.09 -31.76
N ARG A 23 9.05 7.36 -31.43
CA ARG A 23 8.46 8.51 -32.13
C ARG A 23 9.52 9.39 -32.76
N PHE A 24 9.26 9.84 -33.97
CA PHE A 24 10.12 10.74 -34.71
C PHE A 24 9.66 12.19 -34.54
N GLN A 25 10.47 12.98 -33.84
CA GLN A 25 10.31 14.42 -33.74
C GLN A 25 11.13 15.11 -34.82
N GLN A 26 10.45 15.69 -35.81
CA GLN A 26 11.11 16.49 -36.84
C GLN A 26 11.56 17.83 -36.27
N ASP A 27 12.74 18.30 -36.66
CA ASP A 27 13.19 19.65 -36.32
C ASP A 27 12.42 20.70 -37.15
N LYS A 28 12.36 21.94 -36.67
CA LYS A 28 11.59 23.01 -37.33
C LYS A 28 12.11 23.27 -38.75
N SER A 29 11.36 22.82 -39.75
CA SER A 29 11.65 23.12 -41.16
C SER A 29 11.11 24.50 -41.56
N ALA A 30 11.71 25.09 -42.60
CA ALA A 30 11.36 26.43 -43.10
C ALA A 30 10.00 26.50 -43.83
N SER A 31 9.49 25.38 -44.36
CA SER A 31 8.17 25.31 -44.99
C SER A 31 7.40 23.99 -44.71
N PRO A 32 6.04 23.98 -44.70
CA PRO A 32 5.23 22.78 -44.45
C PRO A 32 5.34 21.69 -45.53
N GLU A 33 5.59 22.05 -46.78
CA GLU A 33 5.69 21.08 -47.89
C GLU A 33 7.05 20.35 -47.90
N GLU A 34 8.13 21.07 -47.61
CA GLU A 34 9.46 20.46 -47.38
C GLU A 34 9.43 19.57 -46.14
N ALA A 35 8.76 20.00 -45.07
CA ALA A 35 8.59 19.19 -43.85
C ALA A 35 8.00 17.81 -44.18
N LYS A 36 6.92 17.79 -44.96
CA LYS A 36 6.20 16.57 -45.31
C LYS A 36 7.04 15.63 -46.17
N THR A 37 7.80 16.19 -47.11
CA THR A 37 8.66 15.42 -48.02
C THR A 37 9.86 14.83 -47.28
N LEU A 38 10.53 15.64 -46.44
CA LEU A 38 11.63 15.20 -45.57
C LEU A 38 11.17 14.15 -44.56
N ARG A 39 9.97 14.31 -43.98
CA ARG A 39 9.39 13.31 -43.06
C ARG A 39 9.15 11.99 -43.78
N ALA A 40 8.55 11.99 -44.97
CA ALA A 40 8.31 10.77 -45.74
C ALA A 40 9.62 10.05 -46.12
N ALA A 41 10.65 10.80 -46.51
CA ALA A 41 11.98 10.25 -46.84
C ALA A 41 12.70 9.69 -45.61
N ALA A 42 12.66 10.41 -44.48
CA ALA A 42 13.22 9.96 -43.21
C ALA A 42 12.52 8.68 -42.72
N VAL A 43 11.19 8.63 -42.80
CA VAL A 43 10.37 7.49 -42.37
C VAL A 43 10.72 6.20 -43.11
N ALA A 44 10.78 6.24 -44.44
CA ALA A 44 11.14 5.05 -45.23
C ALA A 44 12.54 4.53 -44.85
N ALA A 45 13.44 5.45 -44.50
CA ALA A 45 14.80 5.14 -44.12
C ALA A 45 14.96 4.75 -42.63
N LEU A 46 14.00 5.08 -41.77
CA LEU A 46 13.98 4.76 -40.35
C LEU A 46 13.35 3.39 -40.05
N ALA A 47 12.60 2.79 -40.99
CA ALA A 47 11.95 1.50 -40.77
C ALA A 47 12.89 0.39 -40.24
N PRO A 48 14.10 0.17 -40.80
CA PRO A 48 15.04 -0.81 -40.25
C PRO A 48 15.48 -0.49 -38.81
N GLU A 49 15.65 0.79 -38.49
CA GLU A 49 16.05 1.25 -37.16
C GLU A 49 14.92 1.04 -36.13
N PHE A 50 13.65 1.25 -36.52
CA PHE A 50 12.52 0.93 -35.66
C PHE A 50 12.46 -0.56 -35.28
N HIS A 51 12.72 -1.45 -36.24
CA HIS A 51 12.80 -2.89 -35.96
C HIS A 51 13.96 -3.23 -35.03
N LEU A 52 15.17 -2.72 -35.30
CA LEU A 52 16.34 -2.95 -34.45
C LEU A 52 16.12 -2.43 -33.02
N ARG A 53 15.54 -1.23 -32.89
CA ARG A 53 15.21 -0.64 -31.59
C ARG A 53 14.12 -1.43 -30.87
N ALA A 54 13.13 -1.95 -31.58
CA ALA A 54 12.09 -2.81 -31.01
C ALA A 54 12.66 -4.15 -30.52
N ASP A 55 13.64 -4.73 -31.23
CA ASP A 55 14.36 -5.92 -30.79
C ASP A 55 15.16 -5.65 -29.52
N ARG A 56 15.91 -4.55 -29.47
CA ARG A 56 16.65 -4.13 -28.26
C ARG A 56 15.70 -3.92 -27.08
N PHE A 57 14.62 -3.17 -27.28
CA PHE A 57 13.60 -2.91 -26.26
C PHE A 57 12.96 -4.20 -25.74
N TYR A 58 12.63 -5.13 -26.65
CA TYR A 58 12.00 -6.38 -26.28
C TYR A 58 12.91 -7.24 -25.38
N ASN A 59 14.22 -7.20 -25.63
CA ASN A 59 15.21 -7.94 -24.86
C ASN A 59 15.81 -7.18 -23.66
N ALA A 60 15.48 -5.89 -23.51
CA ALA A 60 15.95 -5.08 -22.38
C ALA A 60 15.46 -5.68 -21.05
N PRO A 61 16.29 -5.67 -19.99
CA PRO A 61 15.88 -6.13 -18.66
C PRO A 61 14.78 -5.22 -18.08
N ASP A 62 13.94 -5.78 -17.21
CA ASP A 62 12.87 -5.02 -16.52
C ASP A 62 13.41 -3.89 -15.62
N THR A 63 14.71 -3.85 -15.34
CA THR A 63 15.39 -2.79 -14.59
C THR A 63 15.56 -1.50 -15.40
N GLU A 64 15.51 -1.56 -16.73
CA GLU A 64 15.53 -0.38 -17.61
C GLU A 64 14.12 0.20 -17.82
N LEU A 65 13.09 -0.48 -17.32
CA LEU A 65 11.70 -0.08 -17.45
C LEU A 65 11.17 0.42 -16.12
N ASP A 66 10.43 1.53 -16.17
CA ASP A 66 9.69 2.03 -15.03
C ASP A 66 8.31 2.52 -15.47
N TYR A 67 7.43 2.76 -14.49
CA TYR A 67 6.20 3.50 -14.68
C TYR A 67 6.24 4.79 -13.87
N THR A 68 5.48 5.81 -14.27
CA THR A 68 5.36 7.07 -13.52
C THR A 68 4.15 7.05 -12.58
N GLU A 69 4.06 8.00 -11.65
CA GLU A 69 2.89 8.17 -10.76
C GLU A 69 1.60 8.46 -11.54
N GLN A 70 1.69 8.92 -12.79
CA GLN A 70 0.55 9.18 -13.67
C GLN A 70 0.34 8.06 -14.71
N GLY A 71 0.97 6.89 -14.51
CA GLY A 71 0.81 5.72 -15.37
C GLY A 71 1.53 5.80 -16.71
N GLY A 72 2.47 6.72 -16.91
CA GLY A 72 3.39 6.69 -18.05
C GLY A 72 4.35 5.51 -17.97
N LEU A 73 4.78 4.96 -19.10
CA LEU A 73 5.73 3.85 -19.18
C LEU A 73 7.03 4.34 -19.81
N MET A 74 8.13 4.12 -19.10
CA MET A 74 9.45 4.66 -19.41
C MET A 74 10.41 3.53 -19.78
N TRP A 75 11.29 3.79 -20.75
CA TRP A 75 12.47 3.00 -21.04
C TRP A 75 13.69 3.91 -21.01
N GLY A 76 14.50 3.79 -19.96
CA GLY A 76 15.47 4.82 -19.60
C GLY A 76 14.78 6.18 -19.45
N GLU A 77 15.23 7.16 -20.23
CA GLU A 77 14.67 8.53 -20.21
C GLU A 77 13.46 8.70 -21.16
N HIS A 78 13.13 7.70 -21.97
CA HIS A 78 12.12 7.84 -23.02
C HIS A 78 10.76 7.31 -22.60
N ALA A 79 9.71 8.11 -22.79
CA ALA A 79 8.34 7.65 -22.66
C ALA A 79 7.95 6.79 -23.88
N VAL A 80 7.67 5.50 -23.64
CA VAL A 80 7.38 4.51 -24.69
C VAL A 80 5.93 4.01 -24.66
N GLY A 81 5.14 4.46 -23.70
CA GLY A 81 3.71 4.17 -23.63
C GLY A 81 3.06 4.75 -22.39
N LYS A 82 1.81 4.35 -22.17
CA LYS A 82 1.07 4.59 -20.93
C LYS A 82 0.17 3.41 -20.59
N LEU A 83 -0.14 3.31 -19.32
CA LEU A 83 -1.19 2.45 -18.81
C LEU A 83 -2.55 3.06 -19.12
N VAL A 84 -3.50 2.21 -19.46
CA VAL A 84 -4.91 2.54 -19.66
C VAL A 84 -5.77 1.55 -18.87
N LYS A 85 -7.00 1.96 -18.56
CA LYS A 85 -7.95 1.13 -17.81
C LYS A 85 -8.15 -0.22 -18.50
N GLY A 86 -7.97 -1.30 -17.73
CA GLY A 86 -8.32 -2.65 -18.15
C GLY A 86 -9.62 -3.14 -17.51
N ASP A 87 -9.91 -4.42 -17.70
CA ASP A 87 -11.19 -5.03 -17.29
C ASP A 87 -11.26 -5.30 -15.77
N ASP A 88 -10.10 -5.43 -15.13
CA ASP A 88 -9.93 -5.69 -13.69
C ASP A 88 -8.98 -4.63 -13.11
N PRO A 89 -9.19 -4.14 -11.87
CA PRO A 89 -8.31 -3.15 -11.25
C PRO A 89 -6.83 -3.56 -11.18
N LEU A 90 -6.53 -4.86 -11.12
CA LEU A 90 -5.17 -5.41 -11.11
C LEU A 90 -4.69 -5.86 -12.50
N LYS A 91 -5.42 -5.55 -13.57
CA LYS A 91 -5.05 -5.91 -14.95
C LYS A 91 -5.15 -4.69 -15.87
N PRO A 92 -4.28 -3.69 -15.70
CA PRO A 92 -4.25 -2.54 -16.61
C PRO A 92 -3.85 -2.99 -18.02
N ARG A 93 -4.29 -2.25 -19.04
CA ARG A 93 -3.85 -2.44 -20.42
C ARG A 93 -2.78 -1.41 -20.75
N VAL A 94 -2.01 -1.66 -21.81
CA VAL A 94 -1.00 -0.73 -22.31
C VAL A 94 -1.42 -0.10 -23.63
N GLN A 95 -1.15 1.20 -23.76
CA GLN A 95 -1.08 1.90 -25.04
C GLN A 95 0.37 2.32 -25.30
N ALA A 96 1.02 1.71 -26.30
CA ALA A 96 2.38 2.09 -26.69
C ALA A 96 2.40 3.42 -27.45
N PHE A 97 3.50 4.16 -27.30
CA PHE A 97 3.78 5.39 -28.05
C PHE A 97 4.70 5.05 -29.20
N VAL A 98 4.11 4.66 -30.31
CA VAL A 98 4.79 4.27 -31.55
C VAL A 98 4.15 5.06 -32.67
N ASP A 99 4.96 5.76 -33.46
CA ASP A 99 4.49 6.48 -34.64
C ASP A 99 4.01 5.49 -35.71
N ASP A 100 2.96 5.85 -36.46
CA ASP A 100 2.36 4.98 -37.50
C ASP A 100 3.42 4.52 -38.51
N GLU A 101 4.41 5.37 -38.73
CA GLU A 101 5.56 5.19 -39.62
C GLU A 101 6.49 4.04 -39.22
N ALA A 102 6.50 3.61 -37.96
CA ALA A 102 7.26 2.45 -37.50
C ALA A 102 6.61 1.11 -37.88
N GLY A 103 5.34 1.14 -38.31
CA GLY A 103 4.58 -0.04 -38.69
C GLY A 103 3.90 -0.77 -37.52
N THR A 104 2.86 -1.54 -37.86
CA THR A 104 2.03 -2.26 -36.89
C THR A 104 2.81 -3.31 -36.11
N ASP A 105 3.77 -3.98 -36.75
CA ASP A 105 4.55 -5.05 -36.14
C ASP A 105 5.42 -4.54 -34.98
N VAL A 106 6.00 -3.34 -35.15
CA VAL A 106 6.76 -2.66 -34.09
C VAL A 106 5.83 -2.25 -32.96
N ALA A 107 4.69 -1.64 -33.28
CA ALA A 107 3.70 -1.22 -32.28
C ALA A 107 3.18 -2.39 -31.43
N GLU A 108 2.85 -3.53 -32.05
CA GLU A 108 2.41 -4.73 -31.36
C GLU A 108 3.53 -5.33 -30.49
N LYS A 109 4.77 -5.36 -30.98
CA LYS A 109 5.91 -5.88 -30.24
C LYS A 109 6.20 -5.04 -28.98
N VAL A 110 6.21 -3.71 -29.12
CA VAL A 110 6.41 -2.77 -28.01
C VAL A 110 5.26 -2.91 -26.99
N THR A 111 4.02 -2.93 -27.46
CA THR A 111 2.83 -3.10 -26.61
C THR A 111 2.90 -4.41 -25.82
N ARG A 112 3.25 -5.53 -26.46
CA ARG A 112 3.39 -6.84 -25.82
C ARG A 112 4.46 -6.83 -24.73
N ARG A 113 5.62 -6.24 -25.01
CA ARG A 113 6.73 -6.15 -24.05
C ARG A 113 6.36 -5.32 -22.81
N LEU A 114 5.70 -4.18 -23.02
CA LEU A 114 5.20 -3.32 -21.94
C LEU A 114 4.09 -4.00 -21.13
N GLN A 115 3.18 -4.71 -21.79
CA GLN A 115 2.13 -5.46 -21.11
C GLN A 115 2.75 -6.54 -20.21
N HIS A 116 3.72 -7.30 -20.71
CA HIS A 116 4.43 -8.28 -19.89
C HIS A 116 5.18 -7.65 -18.70
N PHE A 117 5.77 -6.47 -18.88
CA PHE A 117 6.41 -5.74 -17.79
C PHE A 117 5.41 -5.39 -16.68
N ILE A 118 4.29 -4.74 -17.02
CA ILE A 118 3.33 -4.32 -16.01
C ILE A 118 2.63 -5.52 -15.36
N ASP A 119 2.29 -6.56 -16.12
CA ASP A 119 1.71 -7.80 -15.59
C ASP A 119 2.64 -8.45 -14.56
N ARG A 120 3.95 -8.51 -14.84
CA ARG A 120 4.95 -9.03 -13.89
C ARG A 120 5.08 -8.15 -12.65
N LYS A 121 5.07 -6.82 -12.80
CA LYS A 121 5.12 -5.89 -11.66
C LYS A 121 3.90 -6.04 -10.75
N VAL A 122 2.69 -6.12 -11.32
CA VAL A 122 1.48 -6.34 -10.54
C VAL A 122 1.54 -7.70 -9.84
N ALA A 123 1.87 -8.77 -10.57
CA ALA A 123 1.96 -10.11 -10.00
C ALA A 123 2.96 -10.20 -8.83
N ALA A 124 4.11 -9.53 -8.93
CA ALA A 124 5.12 -9.51 -7.89
C ALA A 124 4.72 -8.66 -6.68
N GLN A 125 4.15 -7.47 -6.90
CA GLN A 125 3.83 -6.52 -5.83
C GLN A 125 2.51 -6.83 -5.11
N PHE A 126 1.58 -7.48 -5.81
CA PHE A 126 0.27 -7.90 -5.29
C PHE A 126 0.17 -9.41 -5.11
N GLU A 127 1.29 -10.13 -5.04
CA GLU A 127 1.34 -11.59 -4.91
C GLU A 127 0.36 -12.14 -3.85
N PRO A 128 0.29 -11.60 -2.61
CA PRO A 128 -0.61 -12.14 -1.59
C PRO A 128 -2.09 -11.98 -1.97
N LEU A 129 -2.42 -10.90 -2.70
CA LEU A 129 -3.78 -10.62 -3.14
C LEU A 129 -4.18 -11.52 -4.30
N VAL A 130 -3.24 -11.76 -5.24
CA VAL A 130 -3.43 -12.69 -6.37
C VAL A 130 -3.55 -14.12 -5.87
N ALA A 131 -2.72 -14.53 -4.89
CA ALA A 131 -2.81 -15.84 -4.24
C ALA A 131 -4.16 -16.03 -3.55
N LEU A 132 -4.62 -15.03 -2.79
CA LEU A 132 -5.93 -15.03 -2.15
C LEU A 132 -7.08 -15.11 -3.19
N GLN A 133 -6.97 -14.41 -4.32
CA GLN A 133 -7.99 -14.42 -5.37
C GLN A 133 -8.13 -15.81 -6.04
N ARG A 134 -7.01 -16.54 -6.17
CA ARG A 134 -6.92 -17.84 -6.85
C ARG A 134 -7.26 -19.03 -5.96
N ASP A 135 -7.39 -18.83 -4.65
CA ASP A 135 -7.70 -19.91 -3.73
C ASP A 135 -9.17 -20.34 -3.84
N GLU A 136 -9.40 -21.47 -4.51
CA GLU A 136 -10.72 -22.09 -4.69
C GLU A 136 -11.24 -22.79 -3.43
N THR A 137 -10.38 -22.99 -2.41
CA THR A 137 -10.78 -23.61 -1.14
C THR A 137 -11.55 -22.64 -0.23
N LEU A 138 -11.45 -21.34 -0.50
CA LEU A 138 -12.23 -20.32 0.19
C LEU A 138 -13.72 -20.49 -0.13
N ALA A 139 -14.52 -20.67 0.91
CA ALA A 139 -15.98 -20.81 0.80
C ALA A 139 -16.72 -19.79 1.66
N GLY A 140 -18.01 -19.58 1.35
CA GLY A 140 -18.91 -18.76 2.15
C GLY A 140 -18.40 -17.34 2.41
N LEU A 141 -18.47 -16.91 3.67
CA LEU A 141 -18.06 -15.56 4.09
C LEU A 141 -16.56 -15.28 3.87
N ALA A 142 -15.70 -16.31 3.95
CA ALA A 142 -14.27 -16.14 3.70
C ALA A 142 -14.02 -15.72 2.25
N ARG A 143 -14.70 -16.38 1.30
CA ARG A 143 -14.64 -16.05 -0.13
C ARG A 143 -15.18 -14.66 -0.41
N GLY A 144 -16.29 -14.30 0.25
CA GLY A 144 -16.90 -12.97 0.14
C GLY A 144 -15.97 -11.85 0.63
N LEU A 145 -15.35 -12.02 1.81
CA LEU A 145 -14.40 -11.04 2.33
C LEU A 145 -13.13 -10.98 1.48
N ALA A 146 -12.65 -12.11 0.96
CA ALA A 146 -11.52 -12.16 0.03
C ALA A 146 -11.80 -11.38 -1.26
N PHE A 147 -13.00 -11.51 -1.81
CA PHE A 147 -13.42 -10.74 -2.98
C PHE A 147 -13.41 -9.23 -2.70
N GLN A 148 -14.01 -8.81 -1.58
CA GLN A 148 -13.99 -7.40 -1.15
C GLN A 148 -12.56 -6.88 -0.94
N LEU A 149 -11.64 -7.72 -0.42
CA LEU A 149 -10.22 -7.35 -0.26
C LEU A 149 -9.54 -7.13 -1.60
N VAL A 150 -9.80 -7.99 -2.59
CA VAL A 150 -9.25 -7.82 -3.95
C VAL A 150 -9.77 -6.53 -4.58
N GLU A 151 -11.07 -6.25 -4.49
CA GLU A 151 -11.67 -5.02 -5.01
C GLU A 151 -11.09 -3.77 -4.34
N ALA A 152 -10.86 -3.83 -3.03
CA ALA A 152 -10.25 -2.76 -2.26
C ALA A 152 -8.71 -2.74 -2.31
N MET A 153 -8.10 -3.51 -3.22
CA MET A 153 -6.64 -3.60 -3.40
C MET A 153 -5.88 -3.92 -2.09
N GLY A 154 -6.51 -4.74 -1.25
CA GLY A 154 -5.97 -5.34 -0.04
C GLY A 154 -6.05 -4.49 1.23
N ILE A 155 -6.80 -3.38 1.23
CA ILE A 155 -7.01 -2.53 2.41
C ILE A 155 -8.49 -2.15 2.51
N ILE A 156 -9.15 -2.57 3.60
CA ILE A 156 -10.55 -2.23 3.87
C ILE A 156 -10.69 -1.63 5.27
N PRO A 157 -11.23 -0.40 5.41
CA PRO A 157 -11.71 0.11 6.69
C PRO A 157 -12.69 -0.87 7.34
N ARG A 158 -12.41 -1.31 8.57
CA ARG A 158 -13.12 -2.42 9.22
C ARG A 158 -14.61 -2.13 9.43
N ASP A 159 -14.98 -0.87 9.59
CA ASP A 159 -16.37 -0.42 9.71
C ASP A 159 -17.21 -0.81 8.48
N LYS A 160 -16.62 -0.82 7.27
CA LYS A 160 -17.30 -1.25 6.04
C LYS A 160 -17.66 -2.73 6.01
N VAL A 161 -16.91 -3.57 6.73
CA VAL A 161 -17.06 -5.04 6.73
C VAL A 161 -17.29 -5.62 8.13
N ALA A 162 -17.76 -4.79 9.07
CA ALA A 162 -17.82 -5.15 10.48
C ALA A 162 -18.72 -6.36 10.76
N GLN A 163 -19.84 -6.49 10.05
CA GLN A 163 -20.77 -7.62 10.21
C GLN A 163 -20.18 -8.92 9.66
N ASP A 164 -19.59 -8.88 8.47
CA ASP A 164 -18.93 -10.05 7.85
C ASP A 164 -17.78 -10.54 8.74
N VAL A 165 -16.93 -9.61 9.20
CA VAL A 165 -15.82 -9.92 10.11
C VAL A 165 -16.32 -10.53 11.43
N LYS A 166 -17.44 -10.04 11.97
CA LYS A 166 -18.04 -10.58 13.19
C LYS A 166 -18.62 -11.99 12.98
N ALA A 167 -19.19 -12.26 11.81
CA ALA A 167 -19.81 -13.53 11.47
C ALA A 167 -18.81 -14.62 11.05
N LEU A 168 -17.58 -14.25 10.65
CA LEU A 168 -16.51 -15.20 10.34
C LEU A 168 -16.14 -16.05 11.57
N ASP A 169 -16.17 -17.38 11.38
CA ASP A 169 -15.65 -18.35 12.34
C ASP A 169 -14.11 -18.35 12.41
N GLN A 170 -13.55 -19.12 13.35
CA GLN A 170 -12.10 -19.15 13.56
C GLN A 170 -11.34 -19.87 12.45
N GLU A 171 -11.95 -20.86 11.79
CA GLU A 171 -11.34 -21.60 10.70
C GLU A 171 -11.16 -20.69 9.48
N ALA A 172 -12.22 -19.99 9.08
CA ALA A 172 -12.20 -19.01 8.01
C ALA A 172 -11.21 -17.87 8.27
N ARG A 173 -11.17 -17.36 9.50
CA ARG A 173 -10.14 -16.37 9.90
C ARG A 173 -8.73 -16.95 9.84
N GLY A 174 -8.56 -18.22 10.21
CA GLY A 174 -7.30 -18.93 10.13
C GLY A 174 -6.79 -19.01 8.69
N VAL A 175 -7.64 -19.38 7.73
CA VAL A 175 -7.30 -19.43 6.31
C VAL A 175 -6.93 -18.04 5.78
N LEU A 176 -7.72 -17.00 6.08
CA LEU A 176 -7.42 -15.63 5.65
C LEU A 176 -6.08 -15.11 6.24
N ARG A 177 -5.77 -15.46 7.49
CA ARG A 177 -4.46 -15.12 8.09
C ARG A 177 -3.29 -15.83 7.42
N LYS A 178 -3.47 -17.07 6.94
CA LYS A 178 -2.43 -17.78 6.16
C LYS A 178 -2.13 -17.06 4.84
N HIS A 179 -3.12 -16.41 4.24
CA HIS A 179 -2.95 -15.49 3.10
C HIS A 179 -2.39 -14.11 3.47
N GLY A 180 -1.98 -13.90 4.71
CA GLY A 180 -1.40 -12.63 5.17
C GLY A 180 -2.41 -11.55 5.54
N VAL A 181 -3.71 -11.85 5.59
CA VAL A 181 -4.73 -10.89 6.04
C VAL A 181 -4.62 -10.65 7.55
N ARG A 182 -4.53 -9.39 7.93
CA ARG A 182 -4.57 -8.91 9.32
C ARG A 182 -5.95 -8.35 9.64
N PHE A 183 -6.48 -8.78 10.78
CA PHE A 183 -7.75 -8.29 11.33
C PHE A 183 -7.47 -7.23 12.39
N GLY A 184 -7.26 -5.99 11.96
CA GLY A 184 -7.02 -4.85 12.83
C GLY A 184 -8.28 -4.36 13.54
N GLN A 185 -8.12 -3.49 14.53
CA GLN A 185 -9.17 -2.71 15.16
C GLN A 185 -9.89 -1.77 14.19
N PHE A 186 -9.13 -1.09 13.32
CA PHE A 186 -9.62 -0.05 12.43
C PHE A 186 -9.66 -0.54 10.98
N THR A 187 -8.78 -1.46 10.59
CA THR A 187 -8.59 -1.87 9.20
C THR A 187 -8.38 -3.38 9.07
N ILE A 188 -8.97 -3.96 8.02
CA ILE A 188 -8.64 -5.30 7.54
C ILE A 188 -7.69 -5.14 6.34
N PHE A 189 -6.46 -5.62 6.44
CA PHE A 189 -5.43 -5.31 5.46
C PHE A 189 -4.36 -6.40 5.32
N MET A 190 -3.57 -6.33 4.25
CA MET A 190 -2.36 -7.15 4.08
C MET A 190 -1.09 -6.30 4.29
N PRO A 191 -0.26 -6.57 5.31
CA PRO A 191 0.93 -5.76 5.60
C PRO A 191 1.92 -5.65 4.44
N ALA A 192 2.05 -6.72 3.64
CA ALA A 192 2.93 -6.73 2.47
C ALA A 192 2.58 -5.63 1.46
N LEU A 193 1.30 -5.24 1.37
CA LEU A 193 0.80 -4.22 0.45
C LEU A 193 0.91 -2.79 1.00
N LEU A 194 1.40 -2.59 2.22
CA LEU A 194 1.71 -1.27 2.77
C LEU A 194 3.15 -0.83 2.48
N LYS A 195 3.98 -1.71 1.90
CA LYS A 195 5.34 -1.37 1.49
C LYS A 195 5.32 -0.28 0.39
N PRO A 196 6.37 0.55 0.26
CA PRO A 196 6.38 1.67 -0.67
C PRO A 196 6.05 1.29 -2.12
N ALA A 197 6.68 0.24 -2.65
CA ALA A 197 6.51 -0.14 -4.05
C ALA A 197 5.07 -0.63 -4.37
N PRO A 198 4.46 -1.56 -3.62
CA PRO A 198 3.03 -1.89 -3.80
C PRO A 198 2.09 -0.70 -3.59
N THR A 199 2.37 0.19 -2.63
CA THR A 199 1.54 1.38 -2.40
C THR A 199 1.56 2.32 -3.61
N ARG A 200 2.74 2.58 -4.17
CA ARG A 200 2.90 3.37 -5.40
C ARG A 200 2.07 2.79 -6.56
N LEU A 201 2.22 1.50 -6.83
CA LEU A 201 1.47 0.84 -7.90
C LEU A 201 -0.04 0.83 -7.61
N ARG A 202 -0.46 0.65 -6.35
CA ARG A 202 -1.88 0.70 -5.95
C ARG A 202 -2.52 2.03 -6.33
N LEU A 203 -1.86 3.15 -6.09
CA LEU A 203 -2.40 4.47 -6.40
C LEU A 203 -2.56 4.69 -7.92
N VAL A 204 -1.57 4.23 -8.71
CA VAL A 204 -1.65 4.26 -10.18
C VAL A 204 -2.80 3.39 -10.69
N LEU A 205 -2.89 2.13 -10.25
CA LEU A 205 -3.95 1.20 -10.64
C LEU A 205 -5.33 1.72 -10.25
N TRP A 206 -5.45 2.28 -9.05
CA TRP A 206 -6.70 2.86 -8.58
C TRP A 206 -7.11 4.06 -9.42
N GLY A 207 -6.20 5.01 -9.67
CA GLY A 207 -6.45 6.19 -10.51
C GLY A 207 -6.91 5.81 -11.92
N LEU A 208 -6.25 4.82 -12.53
CA LEU A 208 -6.65 4.26 -13.82
C LEU A 208 -8.05 3.65 -13.79
N HIS A 209 -8.36 2.87 -12.76
CA HIS A 209 -9.63 2.13 -12.69
C HIS A 209 -10.82 3.06 -12.41
N THR A 210 -10.64 4.09 -11.58
CA THR A 210 -11.65 5.10 -11.28
C THR A 210 -11.77 6.17 -12.36
N GLY A 211 -10.79 6.26 -13.27
CA GLY A 211 -10.76 7.26 -14.34
C GLY A 211 -10.46 8.66 -13.81
N ALA A 212 -9.59 8.77 -12.80
CA ALA A 212 -9.14 10.05 -12.27
C ALA A 212 -8.27 10.79 -13.30
N ASP A 213 -8.41 12.11 -13.40
CA ASP A 213 -7.57 12.93 -14.28
C ASP A 213 -6.14 13.08 -13.73
N VAL A 214 -6.02 13.15 -12.40
CA VAL A 214 -4.74 13.26 -11.67
C VAL A 214 -4.69 12.14 -10.65
N PHE A 215 -3.68 11.29 -10.73
CA PHE A 215 -3.52 10.18 -9.79
C PHE A 215 -2.93 10.68 -8.48
N PRO A 216 -3.36 10.14 -7.32
CA PRO A 216 -2.75 10.48 -6.05
C PRO A 216 -1.30 10.01 -5.98
N GLU A 217 -0.44 10.81 -5.36
CA GLU A 217 0.96 10.46 -5.16
C GLU A 217 1.18 9.70 -3.84
N ALA A 218 2.11 8.76 -3.87
CA ALA A 218 2.50 8.04 -2.66
C ALA A 218 3.24 8.99 -1.70
N PRO A 219 2.90 9.00 -0.39
CA PRO A 219 3.67 9.74 0.60
C PRO A 219 5.12 9.25 0.67
N PRO A 220 6.08 10.12 1.05
CA PRO A 220 7.47 9.72 1.21
C PRO A 220 7.63 8.50 2.12
N PRO A 221 8.49 7.53 1.75
CA PRO A 221 8.70 6.33 2.55
C PRO A 221 9.29 6.68 3.92
N GLY A 222 8.96 5.86 4.93
CA GLY A 222 9.48 6.00 6.29
C GLY A 222 8.67 6.93 7.21
N LEU A 223 7.80 7.77 6.66
CA LEU A 223 6.90 8.59 7.48
C LEU A 223 5.85 7.73 8.17
N VAL A 224 5.70 7.89 9.49
CA VAL A 224 4.64 7.22 10.26
C VAL A 224 3.34 8.01 10.23
N THR A 225 3.45 9.34 10.24
CA THR A 225 2.31 10.24 10.14
C THR A 225 2.55 11.33 9.12
N ILE A 226 1.48 11.75 8.47
CA ILE A 226 1.46 12.83 7.47
C ILE A 226 0.33 13.80 7.80
N PRO A 227 0.45 15.09 7.45
CA PRO A 227 -0.66 16.03 7.60
C PRO A 227 -1.84 15.62 6.70
N VAL A 228 -3.07 15.81 7.22
CA VAL A 228 -4.27 15.71 6.39
C VAL A 228 -4.47 17.05 5.69
N VAL A 229 -4.61 17.01 4.37
CA VAL A 229 -4.94 18.18 3.56
C VAL A 229 -6.43 18.43 3.69
N GLU A 230 -6.80 19.65 4.03
CA GLU A 230 -8.21 20.01 4.19
C GLU A 230 -8.99 19.75 2.88
N HIS A 231 -10.21 19.23 3.01
CA HIS A 231 -11.09 18.85 1.89
C HIS A 231 -10.62 17.73 0.95
N SER A 232 -9.50 17.07 1.25
CA SER A 232 -9.09 15.87 0.50
C SER A 232 -9.99 14.67 0.83
N ASP A 233 -10.18 13.78 -0.13
CA ASP A 233 -10.98 12.56 0.06
C ASP A 233 -10.25 11.59 1.02
N PRO A 234 -10.85 11.22 2.17
CA PRO A 234 -10.29 10.24 3.10
C PRO A 234 -9.91 8.89 2.47
N ALA A 235 -10.57 8.51 1.36
CA ALA A 235 -10.25 7.29 0.64
C ALA A 235 -8.82 7.29 0.09
N VAL A 236 -8.29 8.46 -0.31
CA VAL A 236 -6.92 8.60 -0.84
C VAL A 236 -5.89 8.19 0.22
N TYR A 237 -6.07 8.60 1.47
CA TYR A 237 -5.20 8.18 2.58
C TYR A 237 -5.24 6.67 2.79
N THR A 238 -6.45 6.10 2.78
CA THR A 238 -6.62 4.65 2.96
C THR A 238 -5.87 3.87 1.89
N LEU A 239 -5.97 4.31 0.63
CA LEU A 239 -5.24 3.74 -0.50
C LEU A 239 -3.73 3.98 -0.40
N ALA A 240 -3.29 5.09 0.18
CA ALA A 240 -1.89 5.33 0.48
C ALA A 240 -1.36 4.50 1.67
N GLY A 241 -2.23 3.76 2.38
CA GLY A 241 -1.86 2.97 3.55
C GLY A 241 -1.92 3.72 4.88
N TYR A 242 -2.68 4.82 4.93
CA TYR A 242 -2.85 5.70 6.09
C TYR A 242 -4.32 5.81 6.51
N HIS A 243 -4.53 6.08 7.79
CA HIS A 243 -5.84 6.34 8.38
C HIS A 243 -5.90 7.78 8.89
N PRO A 244 -6.78 8.63 8.34
CA PRO A 244 -7.00 9.98 8.85
C PRO A 244 -7.53 9.97 10.29
N ALA A 245 -6.90 10.75 11.17
CA ALA A 245 -7.28 10.92 12.57
C ALA A 245 -6.92 12.34 13.04
N GLY A 246 -7.91 13.24 13.02
CA GLY A 246 -7.71 14.65 13.34
C GLY A 246 -7.01 15.38 12.18
N HIS A 247 -6.02 16.21 12.49
CA HIS A 247 -5.26 16.97 11.49
C HIS A 247 -4.13 16.16 10.82
N ARG A 248 -3.99 14.89 11.19
CA ARG A 248 -2.95 13.99 10.66
C ARG A 248 -3.54 12.65 10.26
N ALA A 249 -2.83 11.95 9.39
CA ALA A 249 -3.09 10.57 9.05
C ALA A 249 -1.93 9.72 9.54
N ILE A 250 -2.23 8.57 10.13
CA ILE A 250 -1.26 7.63 10.66
C ILE A 250 -1.22 6.37 9.80
N ARG A 251 -0.02 5.83 9.55
CA ARG A 251 0.10 4.57 8.82
C ARG A 251 -0.71 3.45 9.49
N ILE A 252 -1.40 2.68 8.67
CA ILE A 252 -2.33 1.64 9.13
C ILE A 252 -1.61 0.61 10.01
N ASP A 253 -0.41 0.16 9.65
CA ASP A 253 0.34 -0.80 10.47
C ASP A 253 0.73 -0.25 11.85
N MET A 254 1.06 1.03 11.94
CA MET A 254 1.38 1.68 13.22
C MET A 254 0.14 1.99 14.05
N LEU A 255 -0.96 2.39 13.39
CA LEU A 255 -2.25 2.58 14.05
C LEU A 255 -2.74 1.29 14.70
N GLU A 256 -2.57 0.16 14.03
CA GLU A 256 -3.02 -1.13 14.58
C GLU A 256 -2.16 -1.60 15.75
N ARG A 257 -0.86 -1.28 15.74
CA ARG A 257 0.02 -1.48 16.91
C ARG A 257 -0.38 -0.59 18.08
N LEU A 258 -0.70 0.68 17.80
CA LEU A 258 -1.23 1.60 18.80
C LEU A 258 -2.54 1.05 19.37
N ALA A 259 -3.45 0.58 18.53
CA ALA A 259 -4.72 -0.01 18.94
C ALA A 259 -4.52 -1.19 19.90
N ASP A 260 -3.52 -2.05 19.65
CA ASP A 260 -3.18 -3.16 20.54
C ASP A 260 -2.70 -2.66 21.92
N GLN A 261 -1.86 -1.61 21.98
CA GLN A 261 -1.44 -0.99 23.25
C GLN A 261 -2.61 -0.35 24.00
N LEU A 262 -3.50 0.33 23.28
CA LEU A 262 -4.67 1.00 23.84
C LEU A 262 -5.66 0.02 24.48
N ARG A 263 -5.76 -1.22 23.98
CA ARG A 263 -6.62 -2.26 24.58
C ARG A 263 -6.20 -2.67 25.98
N ALA A 264 -4.93 -2.51 26.34
CA ALA A 264 -4.43 -2.81 27.67
C ALA A 264 -4.73 -1.68 28.67
N GLN A 265 -5.16 -0.51 28.21
CA GLN A 265 -5.41 0.67 29.05
C GLN A 265 -6.85 0.70 29.57
N ASP A 266 -7.06 1.30 30.75
CA ASP A 266 -8.40 1.60 31.25
C ASP A 266 -8.98 2.84 30.55
N SER A 267 -9.45 2.63 29.32
CA SER A 267 -10.06 3.69 28.52
C SER A 267 -11.36 4.26 29.11
N ARG A 268 -11.96 3.63 30.13
CA ARG A 268 -13.19 4.14 30.77
C ARG A 268 -12.87 5.13 31.88
N SER A 269 -11.92 4.78 32.74
CA SER A 269 -11.48 5.64 33.83
C SER A 269 -10.52 6.73 33.37
N GLY A 270 -9.82 6.48 32.26
CA GLY A 270 -8.83 7.37 31.68
C GLY A 270 -7.41 6.84 31.87
N PHE A 271 -6.52 7.17 30.93
CA PHE A 271 -5.10 6.83 31.01
C PHE A 271 -4.25 7.96 30.42
N GLU A 272 -2.97 8.02 30.79
CA GLU A 272 -1.99 8.93 30.19
C GLU A 272 -1.18 8.20 29.11
N ALA A 273 -0.74 8.92 28.08
CA ALA A 273 0.13 8.35 27.06
C ALA A 273 1.48 7.93 27.66
N ASN A 274 1.92 6.71 27.35
CA ASN A 274 3.26 6.26 27.72
C ASN A 274 4.29 6.62 26.62
N PRO A 275 5.61 6.58 26.92
CA PRO A 275 6.64 6.90 25.93
C PRO A 275 6.59 6.02 24.67
N ASP A 276 6.19 4.75 24.80
CA ASP A 276 6.09 3.83 23.67
C ASP A 276 5.02 4.26 22.67
N MET A 277 3.86 4.74 23.13
CA MET A 277 2.78 5.26 22.28
C MET A 277 3.23 6.49 21.47
N LEU A 278 4.01 7.39 22.09
CA LEU A 278 4.57 8.54 21.40
C LEU A 278 5.66 8.12 20.39
N SER A 279 6.49 7.14 20.76
CA SER A 279 7.55 6.61 19.90
C SER A 279 7.00 5.96 18.64
N ILE A 280 5.98 5.08 18.76
CA ILE A 280 5.41 4.38 17.59
C ILE A 280 4.62 5.29 16.66
N THR A 281 4.20 6.47 17.13
CA THR A 281 3.50 7.47 16.31
C THR A 281 4.45 8.53 15.76
N GLY A 282 5.61 8.73 16.40
CA GLY A 282 6.58 9.76 16.02
C GLY A 282 6.05 11.18 16.24
N MET A 283 5.22 11.38 17.27
CA MET A 283 4.47 12.62 17.49
C MET A 283 4.80 13.25 18.84
N THR A 284 4.70 14.58 18.93
CA THR A 284 4.72 15.26 20.22
C THR A 284 3.45 14.93 21.00
N LEU A 285 3.47 15.11 22.33
CA LEU A 285 2.31 14.81 23.17
C LEU A 285 1.05 15.58 22.75
N VAL A 286 1.19 16.85 22.36
CA VAL A 286 0.08 17.69 21.88
C VAL A 286 -0.48 17.17 20.56
N GLN A 287 0.39 16.78 19.63
CA GLN A 287 -0.04 16.19 18.37
C GLN A 287 -0.71 14.82 18.60
N PHE A 288 -0.17 14.00 19.51
CA PHE A 288 -0.76 12.72 19.87
C PHE A 288 -2.16 12.90 20.47
N ALA A 289 -2.37 13.96 21.26
CA ALA A 289 -3.70 14.28 21.76
C ALA A 289 -4.72 14.56 20.65
N ASP A 290 -4.33 15.33 19.62
CA ASP A 290 -5.16 15.56 18.42
C ASP A 290 -5.46 14.26 17.64
N LEU A 291 -4.44 13.39 17.49
CA LEU A 291 -4.60 12.07 16.88
C LEU A 291 -5.63 11.23 17.64
N MET A 292 -5.49 11.15 18.97
CA MET A 292 -6.39 10.38 19.83
C MET A 292 -7.83 10.90 19.78
N GLN A 293 -8.01 12.23 19.69
CA GLN A 293 -9.32 12.84 19.44
C GLN A 293 -9.90 12.39 18.10
N GLY A 294 -9.10 12.38 17.04
CA GLY A 294 -9.47 11.83 15.74
C GLY A 294 -9.88 10.35 15.77
N LEU A 295 -9.30 9.57 16.68
CA LEU A 295 -9.64 8.15 16.90
C LEU A 295 -10.87 7.93 17.81
N GLY A 296 -11.50 9.00 18.31
CA GLY A 296 -12.71 8.93 19.13
C GLY A 296 -12.46 8.93 20.65
N TYR A 297 -11.26 9.29 21.11
CA TYR A 297 -10.99 9.55 22.52
C TYR A 297 -11.25 11.02 22.87
N ALA A 298 -11.66 11.31 24.09
CA ALA A 298 -11.50 12.64 24.66
C ALA A 298 -10.06 12.78 25.19
N ALA A 299 -9.49 13.98 25.10
CA ALA A 299 -8.18 14.29 25.65
C ALA A 299 -8.30 15.51 26.56
N GLU A 300 -8.12 15.31 27.86
CA GLU A 300 -8.16 16.36 28.88
C GLU A 300 -6.75 16.80 29.24
N ARG A 301 -6.42 18.07 29.02
CA ARG A 301 -5.11 18.65 29.33
C ARG A 301 -5.01 18.94 30.83
N GLY A 302 -3.94 18.46 31.45
CA GLY A 302 -3.55 18.80 32.83
C GLY A 302 -2.13 19.34 32.89
N GLU A 303 -1.80 19.98 34.01
CA GLU A 303 -0.47 20.52 34.30
C GLU A 303 -0.05 20.04 35.69
N ARG A 304 1.19 19.53 35.82
CA ARG A 304 1.77 19.12 37.09
C ARG A 304 3.22 19.58 37.21
N GLU A 305 3.72 19.68 38.43
CA GLU A 305 5.14 19.97 38.65
C GLU A 305 5.99 18.78 38.22
N LYS A 306 7.03 19.03 37.41
CA LYS A 306 7.94 18.01 36.90
C LYS A 306 8.73 17.39 38.05
N LEU A 307 8.35 16.19 38.48
CA LEU A 307 9.12 15.42 39.45
C LEU A 307 10.39 14.91 38.76
N ARG A 308 11.56 15.47 39.11
CA ARG A 308 12.85 14.89 38.70
C ARG A 308 12.96 13.49 39.29
N ALA A 309 13.20 12.48 38.45
CA ALA A 309 13.70 11.21 38.95
C ALA A 309 15.04 11.46 39.66
N PRO A 310 15.29 10.88 40.85
CA PRO A 310 16.58 11.05 41.52
C PRO A 310 17.68 10.51 40.60
N ASP A 311 18.66 11.36 40.31
CA ASP A 311 19.87 10.96 39.60
C ASP A 311 20.45 9.74 40.33
N HIS A 312 20.62 8.63 39.62
CA HIS A 312 21.47 7.55 40.09
C HIS A 312 22.91 8.10 40.09
N ASP A 313 23.28 8.64 41.24
CA ASP A 313 24.63 9.07 41.57
C ASP A 313 25.59 7.92 41.26
N LYS A 314 26.42 8.11 40.22
CA LYS A 314 27.53 7.21 39.93
C LYS A 314 28.55 7.42 41.04
N GLY A 315 28.38 6.65 42.12
CA GLY A 315 29.26 6.61 43.25
C GLY A 315 30.72 6.46 42.81
N ALA A 316 31.52 7.43 43.22
CA ALA A 316 32.96 7.37 43.21
C ALA A 316 33.43 6.12 43.96
N ASN A 317 34.25 5.30 43.30
CA ASN A 317 35.15 4.41 44.02
C ASN A 317 36.50 4.33 43.29
N GLY A 318 37.52 4.87 43.97
CA GLY A 318 38.90 4.40 43.98
C GLY A 318 39.64 4.20 42.66
N VAL A 319 40.51 5.16 42.33
CA VAL A 319 41.70 4.89 41.52
C VAL A 319 42.58 3.89 42.27
N SER A 320 42.88 2.73 41.68
CA SER A 320 44.06 1.94 42.01
C SER A 320 44.68 1.35 40.75
N GLU A 321 46.01 1.53 40.72
CA GLU A 321 47.06 1.16 39.78
C GLU A 321 46.90 -0.13 38.94
N VAL A 322 47.09 0.05 37.63
CA VAL A 322 47.93 -0.70 36.67
C VAL A 322 48.18 -2.20 36.88
N GLU A 323 47.71 -3.03 35.93
CA GLU A 323 48.49 -4.15 35.38
C GLU A 323 48.22 -4.30 33.87
N ALA A 324 49.25 -4.70 33.13
CA ALA A 324 49.46 -4.41 31.72
C ALA A 324 49.05 -5.54 30.74
N MET A 325 48.43 -5.14 29.62
CA MET A 325 48.55 -5.63 28.21
C MET A 325 48.30 -7.13 27.88
N PRO A 326 47.96 -7.52 26.62
CA PRO A 326 48.10 -6.75 25.38
C PRO A 326 46.85 -6.67 24.46
N LYS A 327 46.93 -5.68 23.55
CA LYS A 327 46.12 -5.55 22.35
C LYS A 327 46.46 -6.66 21.36
N VAL A 328 45.43 -7.21 20.71
CA VAL A 328 45.55 -7.83 19.38
C VAL A 328 44.62 -7.08 18.43
N ASP A 329 45.16 -6.86 17.23
CA ASP A 329 44.62 -6.06 16.15
C ASP A 329 43.24 -6.49 15.61
N ARG A 330 42.46 -5.43 15.41
CA ARG A 330 41.45 -5.13 14.37
C ARG A 330 41.33 -6.08 13.17
N MET A 331 40.09 -6.40 12.79
CA MET A 331 39.43 -6.19 11.47
C MET A 331 38.11 -6.98 11.40
N PRO A 332 37.22 -6.74 10.42
CA PRO A 332 36.40 -5.54 10.19
C PRO A 332 34.89 -5.88 10.25
N ASP A 333 34.03 -4.86 10.20
CA ASP A 333 32.57 -5.02 10.14
C ASP A 333 32.12 -5.81 8.89
N PRO A 334 31.18 -6.77 9.00
CA PRO A 334 30.54 -7.36 7.83
C PRO A 334 29.36 -6.50 7.33
N HIS A 335 29.34 -6.29 6.02
CA HIS A 335 28.28 -5.65 5.24
C HIS A 335 26.93 -6.41 5.30
N PRO A 336 25.80 -5.71 5.05
CA PRO A 336 24.46 -6.27 5.15
C PRO A 336 24.05 -7.06 3.89
N GLY A 337 23.59 -8.29 4.08
CA GLY A 337 23.11 -9.16 2.99
C GLY A 337 22.58 -10.52 3.45
N ASP A 338 21.31 -10.51 3.91
CA ASP A 338 20.33 -11.63 3.97
C ASP A 338 20.57 -12.81 4.95
N PRO A 339 19.56 -13.65 5.23
CA PRO A 339 18.24 -13.42 5.85
C PRO A 339 18.15 -14.07 7.25
N GLY A 340 17.18 -13.65 8.07
CA GLY A 340 17.00 -14.21 9.42
C GLY A 340 16.53 -15.67 9.45
N VAL A 341 17.01 -16.43 10.44
CA VAL A 341 16.30 -17.58 11.00
C VAL A 341 16.49 -17.65 12.51
N SER A 342 15.35 -17.73 13.19
CA SER A 342 15.15 -18.04 14.60
C SER A 342 15.56 -19.48 14.92
N GLU A 343 16.25 -19.67 16.05
CA GLU A 343 16.42 -20.95 16.74
C GLU A 343 15.08 -21.60 17.04
N VAL A 344 14.88 -22.86 16.58
CA VAL A 344 14.67 -24.07 17.42
C VAL A 344 14.44 -25.29 16.52
N ASP A 345 15.36 -26.25 16.52
CA ASP A 345 15.11 -27.67 16.85
C ASP A 345 16.38 -28.51 16.63
N ALA A 346 16.57 -29.49 17.50
CA ALA A 346 17.75 -30.36 17.56
C ALA A 346 17.56 -31.71 16.84
N ILE A 347 18.66 -32.47 16.80
CA ILE A 347 18.87 -33.92 16.51
C ILE A 347 19.22 -34.26 15.03
N PRO A 348 20.12 -35.24 14.71
CA PRO A 348 21.58 -35.21 14.76
C PRO A 348 22.25 -35.62 13.40
N GLU A 349 23.58 -35.74 13.42
CA GLU A 349 24.55 -36.09 12.37
C GLU A 349 24.25 -37.28 11.43
N ALA A 350 24.73 -37.18 10.18
CA ALA A 350 25.40 -38.28 9.47
C ALA A 350 26.27 -37.78 8.29
N ASP A 351 27.42 -38.45 8.15
CA ASP A 351 28.57 -38.26 7.26
C ASP A 351 28.31 -38.15 5.75
N GLY A 352 29.28 -37.56 5.02
CA GLY A 352 29.44 -37.81 3.59
C GLY A 352 30.44 -36.92 2.86
N ALA A 353 31.69 -37.38 2.77
CA ALA A 353 32.82 -36.76 2.07
C ALA A 353 32.64 -36.49 0.56
N GLY A 354 33.42 -35.55 0.02
CA GLY A 354 33.60 -35.42 -1.43
C GLY A 354 34.49 -34.25 -1.89
N HIS A 355 35.78 -34.50 -2.05
CA HIS A 355 36.78 -33.60 -2.66
C HIS A 355 36.52 -33.27 -4.15
N SER A 356 36.88 -32.04 -4.57
CA SER A 356 37.68 -31.77 -5.79
C SER A 356 38.07 -30.27 -5.83
N LYS A 357 39.36 -29.91 -5.67
CA LYS A 357 40.36 -29.57 -6.71
C LYS A 357 40.01 -28.31 -7.55
N HIS A 358 40.70 -27.18 -7.30
CA HIS A 358 41.86 -26.63 -8.05
C HIS A 358 41.42 -25.81 -9.29
N LEU A 359 41.70 -24.51 -9.42
CA LEU A 359 42.94 -23.86 -9.94
C LEU A 359 42.72 -22.32 -9.86
N HIS A 360 43.56 -21.49 -9.22
CA HIS A 360 44.71 -20.73 -9.80
C HIS A 360 44.57 -20.29 -11.27
N ILE A 361 44.57 -18.97 -11.52
CA ILE A 361 45.45 -18.23 -12.46
C ILE A 361 45.28 -16.71 -12.25
N ASP A 362 46.39 -16.10 -11.85
CA ASP A 362 47.04 -14.83 -12.19
C ASP A 362 46.31 -13.50 -12.48
N HIS A 363 46.88 -12.51 -11.78
CA HIS A 363 46.96 -11.06 -12.00
C HIS A 363 47.21 -10.65 -13.45
N LEU A 364 46.55 -9.56 -13.87
CA LEU A 364 47.09 -8.61 -14.85
C LEU A 364 46.70 -7.18 -14.44
N ASP A 365 47.72 -6.33 -14.45
CA ASP A 365 47.78 -4.98 -13.92
C ASP A 365 47.27 -3.90 -14.88
N GLY A 366 46.80 -2.79 -14.27
CA GLY A 366 46.87 -1.41 -14.78
C GLY A 366 45.76 -0.95 -15.74
N GLU A 367 45.34 0.32 -15.79
CA GLU A 367 45.49 1.53 -14.98
C GLU A 367 44.41 2.51 -15.45
N GLY A 368 44.01 3.48 -14.60
CA GLY A 368 43.85 4.85 -15.08
C GLY A 368 42.54 5.59 -14.78
N PHE A 369 42.62 6.44 -13.74
CA PHE A 369 42.05 7.80 -13.60
C PHE A 369 40.52 7.98 -13.52
N SER A 370 39.95 8.87 -12.70
CA SER A 370 40.45 10.05 -11.99
C SER A 370 39.49 10.41 -10.84
N SER A 371 40.05 10.69 -9.66
CA SER A 371 39.37 11.30 -8.51
C SER A 371 39.83 12.75 -8.44
N VAL A 372 38.89 13.71 -8.36
CA VAL A 372 39.22 15.14 -8.21
C VAL A 372 39.43 15.46 -6.73
N GLU A 373 40.65 15.91 -6.41
CA GLU A 373 41.05 16.52 -5.16
C GLU A 373 40.55 17.97 -5.05
N ALA A 374 40.21 18.34 -3.81
CA ALA A 374 40.03 19.71 -3.36
C ALA A 374 41.39 20.37 -3.08
N GLN A 375 41.48 21.70 -3.22
CA GLN A 375 42.46 22.58 -2.57
C GLN A 375 42.00 24.07 -2.63
N PRO A 376 42.58 24.99 -1.81
CA PRO A 376 41.86 26.07 -1.11
C PRO A 376 42.32 27.54 -1.40
N ASP A 377 41.66 28.48 -0.69
CA ASP A 377 41.96 29.90 -0.34
C ASP A 377 42.12 30.95 -1.50
N VAL A 378 41.81 32.26 -1.42
CA VAL A 378 41.95 33.30 -0.37
C VAL A 378 41.06 34.55 -0.70
N ASP A 379 40.63 35.27 0.35
CA ASP A 379 40.13 36.66 0.59
C ASP A 379 39.89 37.70 -0.54
N ASP A 380 38.82 38.51 -0.40
CA ASP A 380 38.92 39.99 -0.29
C ASP A 380 37.61 40.65 0.22
N ASP A 381 37.78 41.82 0.83
CA ASP A 381 36.91 42.62 1.70
C ASP A 381 35.59 43.18 1.14
N ASP A 382 34.61 43.40 2.03
CA ASP A 382 33.76 44.61 2.01
C ASP A 382 33.15 44.90 3.41
N GLU A 383 33.59 46.02 4.00
CA GLU A 383 33.01 46.68 5.18
C GLU A 383 31.76 47.51 4.80
N PHE A 384 30.70 47.51 5.63
CA PHE A 384 30.12 48.77 6.14
C PHE A 384 29.15 48.58 7.33
N GLU A 385 29.62 49.10 8.47
CA GLU A 385 28.99 49.74 9.66
C GLU A 385 27.73 49.20 10.38
N PRO A 386 27.85 48.95 11.72
CA PRO A 386 26.76 48.84 12.67
C PRO A 386 26.43 50.20 13.34
N HIS A 387 25.14 50.45 13.63
CA HIS A 387 24.74 51.59 14.47
C HIS A 387 24.51 51.22 15.95
N PRO A 388 24.87 52.12 16.88
CA PRO A 388 25.13 51.83 18.28
C PRO A 388 23.92 52.10 19.19
N GLY A 389 23.92 51.43 20.34
CA GLY A 389 23.01 51.72 21.45
C GLY A 389 23.24 50.78 22.62
N ASP A 390 24.39 50.93 23.29
CA ASP A 390 24.64 50.34 24.60
C ASP A 390 24.59 51.45 25.67
N PRO A 391 24.16 51.14 26.90
CA PRO A 391 25.21 51.06 27.90
C PRO A 391 25.07 49.86 28.85
N GLY A 392 26.10 49.02 28.80
CA GLY A 392 26.82 48.39 29.90
C GLY A 392 26.11 48.28 31.24
N VAL A 393 25.78 47.04 31.60
CA VAL A 393 25.75 46.61 33.01
C VAL A 393 26.40 45.22 33.11
N SER A 394 27.64 45.24 33.59
CA SER A 394 28.36 44.24 34.40
C SER A 394 27.81 42.81 34.52
N GLU A 395 28.71 41.85 34.31
CA GLU A 395 28.68 40.50 34.89
C GLU A 395 28.26 40.55 36.38
N ALA A 396 27.07 40.03 36.64
CA ALA A 396 26.74 39.42 37.91
C ALA A 396 26.19 38.03 37.59
N SER A 397 26.97 37.03 37.98
CA SER A 397 26.52 35.64 38.10
C SER A 397 25.34 35.61 39.06
N ALA A 398 24.13 35.72 38.52
CA ALA A 398 22.92 35.33 39.18
C ALA A 398 22.73 33.84 38.84
N THR A 399 22.93 32.99 39.84
CA THR A 399 22.36 31.65 39.88
C THR A 399 20.87 31.76 39.57
N GLU A 400 20.49 31.54 38.31
CA GLU A 400 19.11 31.29 37.95
C GLU A 400 18.68 30.00 38.64
N THR A 401 17.84 30.16 39.65
CA THR A 401 16.99 29.09 40.17
C THR A 401 16.30 28.43 38.97
N PRO A 402 16.44 27.11 38.73
CA PRO A 402 15.74 26.48 37.63
C PRO A 402 14.24 26.56 37.92
N GLY A 403 13.54 27.44 37.18
CA GLY A 403 12.09 27.53 37.24
C GLY A 403 11.50 26.16 36.89
N ASN A 404 10.65 25.64 37.77
CA ASN A 404 9.85 24.45 37.52
C ASN A 404 8.95 24.68 36.29
N GLU A 405 9.40 24.23 35.12
CA GLU A 405 8.52 24.18 33.95
C GLU A 405 7.40 23.16 34.23
N PRO A 406 6.11 23.54 34.14
CA PRO A 406 5.01 22.62 34.35
C PRO A 406 5.02 21.54 33.28
N GLU A 407 4.96 20.28 33.70
CA GLU A 407 4.79 19.15 32.81
C GLU A 407 3.32 19.09 32.37
N ILE A 408 3.10 19.31 31.07
CA ILE A 408 1.79 19.13 30.44
C ILE A 408 1.55 17.64 30.24
N PHE A 409 0.42 17.13 30.72
CA PHE A 409 -0.04 15.76 30.45
C PHE A 409 -1.46 15.77 29.88
N PHE A 410 -1.85 14.66 29.25
CA PHE A 410 -3.21 14.45 28.77
C PHE A 410 -3.79 13.17 29.35
N THR A 411 -5.03 13.24 29.84
CA THR A 411 -5.81 12.08 30.22
C THR A 411 -6.75 11.71 29.08
N PHE A 412 -6.64 10.49 28.59
CA PHE A 412 -7.41 9.95 27.47
C PHE A 412 -8.53 9.05 27.94
N THR A 413 -9.78 9.37 27.59
CA THR A 413 -10.95 8.54 27.87
C THR A 413 -11.68 8.21 26.57
N TRP A 414 -12.23 7.00 26.44
CA TRP A 414 -12.98 6.62 25.26
C TRP A 414 -14.32 7.36 25.23
N ALA A 415 -14.47 8.28 24.27
CA ALA A 415 -15.71 9.04 24.06
C ALA A 415 -16.59 8.43 22.95
N GLY A 416 -16.01 7.54 22.14
CA GLY A 416 -16.60 7.06 20.89
C GLY A 416 -16.60 8.12 19.80
N PHE A 417 -16.95 7.73 18.59
CA PHE A 417 -17.17 8.68 17.49
C PHE A 417 -18.48 9.44 17.72
N ASN A 418 -18.44 10.45 18.59
CA ASN A 418 -19.54 11.38 18.74
C ASN A 418 -19.69 12.11 17.39
N LYS A 419 -20.80 11.85 16.67
CA LYS A 419 -21.19 12.73 15.55
C LYS A 419 -21.20 14.16 16.09
N PRO A 420 -20.59 15.15 15.40
CA PRO A 420 -20.69 16.52 15.85
C PRO A 420 -22.18 16.83 16.00
N LYS A 421 -22.58 17.17 17.24
CA LYS A 421 -23.89 17.72 17.49
C LYS A 421 -23.95 19.01 16.71
N GLY A 422 -24.53 18.93 15.51
CA GLY A 422 -24.97 20.09 14.77
C GLY A 422 -25.73 20.98 15.75
N GLN A 423 -25.26 22.20 15.89
CA GLN A 423 -25.88 23.24 16.69
C GLN A 423 -27.28 23.50 16.12
N GLY A 424 -28.26 22.79 16.65
CA GLY A 424 -29.65 22.81 16.21
C GLY A 424 -30.54 22.93 17.44
N GLY A 425 -31.17 24.11 17.56
CA GLY A 425 -31.94 24.55 18.72
C GLY A 425 -32.97 23.55 19.23
N GLY A 426 -33.19 23.65 20.54
CA GLY A 426 -34.08 22.76 21.27
C GLY A 426 -35.49 22.69 20.69
N ARG A 427 -36.06 21.49 20.73
CA ARG A 427 -37.51 21.29 20.83
C ARG A 427 -37.78 19.98 21.56
N GLY A 428 -38.73 20.08 22.49
CA GLY A 428 -38.93 19.17 23.61
C GLY A 428 -39.44 17.78 23.25
N LYS A 429 -39.33 16.91 24.27
CA LYS A 429 -39.91 15.57 24.35
C LYS A 429 -41.38 15.53 23.91
N PRO A 430 -41.81 14.56 23.10
CA PRO A 430 -43.21 14.16 23.05
C PRO A 430 -43.49 13.23 24.23
N ARG A 431 -44.49 13.60 25.04
CA ARG A 431 -45.05 12.81 26.12
C ARG A 431 -46.25 12.02 25.57
N ASP A 432 -46.32 10.74 25.88
CA ASP A 432 -47.40 9.83 25.52
C ASP A 432 -48.78 10.35 25.93
N GLY A 433 -49.71 10.39 24.97
CA GLY A 433 -51.08 10.85 25.18
C GLY A 433 -52.04 10.29 24.12
N LYS A 434 -52.67 9.16 24.47
CA LYS A 434 -53.76 8.50 23.74
C LYS A 434 -55.01 9.41 23.66
N PRO A 435 -55.66 9.62 22.50
CA PRO A 435 -56.99 10.21 22.47
C PRO A 435 -58.09 9.14 22.32
N LYS A 436 -59.07 9.23 23.20
CA LYS A 436 -60.35 8.50 23.18
C LYS A 436 -61.41 9.41 22.54
N GLY A 437 -62.13 8.87 21.55
CA GLY A 437 -63.57 9.06 21.26
C GLY A 437 -64.19 10.47 21.20
N GLY A 438 -64.74 10.80 20.02
CA GLY A 438 -65.81 11.80 19.85
C GLY A 438 -66.61 11.50 18.58
N ARG A 439 -67.93 11.32 18.73
CA ARG A 439 -68.93 11.04 17.68
C ARG A 439 -69.43 12.33 17.00
N GLY A 440 -69.91 12.20 15.76
CA GLY A 440 -70.83 13.14 15.08
C GLY A 440 -70.62 13.11 13.56
N ASP A 441 -71.44 12.34 12.83
CA ASP A 441 -72.50 12.82 11.92
C ASP A 441 -71.91 13.13 10.52
N GLY A 442 -72.24 12.50 9.40
CA GLY A 442 -73.54 12.14 8.82
C GLY A 442 -73.43 12.56 7.34
N GLY A 443 -73.57 11.63 6.38
CA GLY A 443 -73.50 12.00 4.95
C GLY A 443 -73.30 10.82 3.99
N ARG A 444 -74.38 10.44 3.32
CA ARG A 444 -74.49 9.38 2.30
C ARG A 444 -73.81 9.76 0.98
N GLY A 445 -73.34 8.74 0.24
CA GLY A 445 -73.00 8.82 -1.18
C GLY A 445 -72.68 7.43 -1.74
N GLU A 446 -73.64 6.84 -2.46
CA GLU A 446 -73.58 5.55 -3.15
C GLU A 446 -72.68 5.57 -4.40
N GLY A 447 -72.20 4.39 -4.83
CA GLY A 447 -71.82 4.19 -6.24
C GLY A 447 -70.90 3.00 -6.55
N GLY A 448 -71.49 1.83 -6.84
CA GLY A 448 -71.01 0.75 -7.77
C GLY A 448 -69.67 0.04 -7.46
N GLY A 449 -69.55 -1.29 -7.36
CA GLY A 449 -70.24 -2.41 -8.01
C GLY A 449 -69.32 -3.05 -9.07
N LYS A 450 -68.57 -4.13 -8.76
CA LYS A 450 -68.68 -5.53 -9.26
C LYS A 450 -67.24 -6.11 -9.30
N GLY A 451 -66.90 -7.37 -9.06
CA GLY A 451 -67.67 -8.58 -8.73
C GLY A 451 -66.72 -9.78 -8.46
N ARG A 452 -67.15 -10.64 -7.53
CA ARG A 452 -67.15 -12.13 -7.48
C ARG A 452 -66.11 -12.86 -8.36
N GLY A 453 -65.19 -13.69 -7.85
CA GLY A 453 -65.41 -15.02 -7.22
C GLY A 453 -65.40 -16.14 -8.30
N PRO A 454 -65.05 -17.43 -8.01
CA PRO A 454 -65.24 -18.11 -6.74
C PRO A 454 -64.09 -19.05 -6.27
N LYS A 455 -64.18 -19.39 -4.98
CA LYS A 455 -63.53 -20.52 -4.29
C LYS A 455 -64.43 -21.77 -4.34
N GLY A 456 -63.81 -22.94 -4.23
CA GLY A 456 -64.40 -24.13 -3.61
C GLY A 456 -63.44 -25.34 -3.65
N PRO A 457 -63.59 -26.35 -2.79
CA PRO A 457 -64.09 -26.35 -1.41
C PRO A 457 -63.08 -26.97 -0.41
N LYS A 458 -63.39 -26.81 0.88
CA LYS A 458 -62.61 -27.22 2.05
C LYS A 458 -63.19 -28.51 2.63
N GLY A 459 -62.38 -29.55 2.82
CA GLY A 459 -62.69 -30.75 3.61
C GLY A 459 -61.99 -30.73 4.97
N LYS A 460 -62.63 -31.28 6.00
CA LYS A 460 -62.31 -31.18 7.43
C LYS A 460 -61.94 -32.56 8.01
N GLY A 461 -61.13 -32.59 9.07
CA GLY A 461 -60.89 -33.74 9.98
C GLY A 461 -59.60 -34.50 9.66
N ASP A 462 -58.85 -35.07 10.60
CA ASP A 462 -58.87 -35.08 12.06
C ASP A 462 -57.44 -35.51 12.52
N GLY A 463 -57.14 -35.43 13.81
CA GLY A 463 -55.81 -35.57 14.39
C GLY A 463 -55.10 -36.92 14.21
N GLY A 464 -53.78 -36.91 14.37
CA GLY A 464 -52.95 -38.12 14.43
C GLY A 464 -51.46 -37.82 14.29
N ALA A 465 -50.78 -37.63 15.42
CA ALA A 465 -49.33 -37.48 15.50
C ALA A 465 -48.59 -38.71 14.95
N LYS A 466 -47.56 -38.50 14.12
CA LYS A 466 -46.32 -39.29 14.06
C LYS A 466 -45.28 -38.64 13.15
N ALA A 467 -44.03 -38.65 13.62
CA ALA A 467 -42.85 -38.03 13.05
C ALA A 467 -42.53 -38.49 11.62
N ARG A 468 -42.02 -37.56 10.78
CA ARG A 468 -41.39 -37.87 9.50
C ARG A 468 -40.09 -37.07 9.37
N ASN A 469 -38.97 -37.78 9.33
CA ASN A 469 -37.66 -37.27 8.93
C ASN A 469 -37.71 -36.86 7.45
N PHE A 470 -37.18 -35.68 7.14
CA PHE A 470 -36.98 -35.21 5.77
C PHE A 470 -35.50 -35.36 5.40
N GLU A 471 -35.19 -36.38 4.59
CA GLU A 471 -33.98 -36.39 3.76
C GLU A 471 -34.34 -35.80 2.39
N ALA A 472 -33.57 -34.80 1.96
CA ALA A 472 -33.70 -34.18 0.64
C ALA A 472 -32.34 -34.18 -0.07
N ARG A 473 -31.97 -35.32 -0.68
CA ARG A 473 -31.02 -35.34 -1.82
C ARG A 473 -31.19 -36.63 -2.64
N PRO A 474 -31.37 -36.55 -3.97
CA PRO A 474 -31.45 -37.74 -4.82
C PRO A 474 -30.05 -38.36 -5.03
N GLN A 475 -29.98 -39.69 -4.98
CA GLN A 475 -28.78 -40.49 -5.26
C GLN A 475 -28.32 -40.31 -6.72
N LYS A 476 -27.07 -39.88 -6.91
CA LYS A 476 -26.41 -39.88 -8.23
C LYS A 476 -25.96 -41.32 -8.56
N ARG A 477 -26.30 -41.79 -9.75
CA ARG A 477 -25.75 -43.01 -10.36
C ARG A 477 -24.33 -42.71 -10.87
N ASP A 478 -23.37 -43.53 -10.47
CA ASP A 478 -22.01 -43.48 -11.02
C ASP A 478 -22.01 -43.90 -12.50
N LYS A 479 -21.25 -43.17 -13.33
CA LYS A 479 -21.06 -43.50 -14.74
C LYS A 479 -20.07 -44.68 -14.86
N PRO A 480 -20.24 -45.60 -15.81
CA PRO A 480 -19.27 -46.66 -16.08
C PRO A 480 -17.93 -46.05 -16.53
N ILE A 481 -16.83 -46.58 -16.01
CA ILE A 481 -15.45 -46.21 -16.37
C ILE A 481 -15.14 -46.77 -17.77
N ASP A 482 -14.56 -45.93 -18.62
CA ASP A 482 -14.13 -46.26 -19.98
C ASP A 482 -12.97 -47.27 -19.97
N PRO A 483 -13.11 -48.46 -20.62
CA PRO A 483 -12.12 -49.53 -20.57
C PRO A 483 -10.81 -49.24 -21.30
N ASP A 484 -10.71 -48.16 -22.09
CA ASP A 484 -9.48 -47.79 -22.80
C ASP A 484 -8.76 -46.58 -22.18
N ASN A 485 -9.08 -46.24 -20.92
CA ASN A 485 -8.35 -45.19 -20.20
C ASN A 485 -6.97 -45.69 -19.71
N PRO A 486 -5.85 -45.11 -20.16
CA PRO A 486 -4.49 -45.53 -19.79
C PRO A 486 -4.20 -45.40 -18.28
N PHE A 487 -4.98 -44.62 -17.53
CA PHE A 487 -4.84 -44.47 -16.08
C PHE A 487 -5.50 -45.59 -15.27
N ALA A 488 -6.46 -46.34 -15.84
CA ALA A 488 -7.12 -47.45 -15.14
C ALA A 488 -6.21 -48.69 -15.03
N GLN A 489 -5.33 -48.92 -16.01
CA GLN A 489 -4.38 -50.03 -16.00
C GLN A 489 -3.26 -49.83 -14.97
N ALA A 490 -2.84 -48.59 -14.72
CA ALA A 490 -1.86 -48.27 -13.68
C ALA A 490 -2.42 -48.47 -12.24
N LEU A 491 -3.74 -48.35 -12.06
CA LEU A 491 -4.42 -48.52 -10.77
C LEU A 491 -4.76 -50.00 -10.45
N MET A 492 -4.89 -50.87 -11.45
CA MET A 492 -5.00 -52.33 -11.22
C MET A 492 -3.68 -52.96 -10.80
N GLY A 493 -2.53 -52.46 -11.26
CA GLY A 493 -1.21 -53.01 -10.93
C GLY A 493 -0.74 -52.78 -9.49
N LEU A 494 -1.45 -51.94 -8.72
CA LEU A 494 -1.09 -51.62 -7.32
C LEU A 494 -1.92 -52.40 -6.28
N LYS A 495 -2.84 -53.28 -6.71
CA LYS A 495 -3.78 -53.97 -5.82
C LYS A 495 -3.46 -55.45 -5.55
N ASP A 496 -2.40 -55.99 -6.18
CA ASP A 496 -1.98 -57.40 -6.06
C ASP A 496 -0.64 -57.56 -5.33
N LYS A 497 -0.36 -56.72 -4.33
CA LYS A 497 0.73 -56.96 -3.36
C LYS A 497 0.21 -56.76 -1.94
N ASP A 498 -0.45 -57.80 -1.44
CA ASP A 498 -0.47 -58.15 -0.02
C ASP A 498 0.32 -59.47 0.15
#